data_AF-A0A1F5GES8-F1
#
_entry.id   AF-A0A1F5GES8-F1
#
_cell.length_a   1.000
_cell.length_b   1.000
_cell.length_c   1.000
_cell.angle_alpha   90.00
_cell.angle_beta   90.00
_cell.angle_gamma   90.00
#
_symmetry.space_group_name_H-M   'P 1'
#
loop_
_entity.id
_entity.type
_entity.pdbx_description
1 polymer ?
#
loop_
_entity_poly.entity_id
_entity_poly.type
_entity_poly.pdbx_seq_one_letter_code
_entity_poly.pdbx_strand_id
1 'polypeptide(L)'
;MSKFNFRKIKNLVKKLSIRISREKFLIPLTLLTIFLLLVTISLSTSQKPKTLTNEDKIIERVQQFEEVTQFKDLPAQTRLLGQKEIEERAKNFPLIYKDLSGEIYEVRFSSQEGGILLLYDAASDKILRTFNLLQWDQ
;
A
#
# COMPACT_ATOMS: atom_id res chain seq x y z
N MET A 1 19.13 61.32 -6.30
CA MET A 1 20.01 60.35 -5.61
C MET A 1 19.82 60.47 -4.10
N SER A 2 19.14 59.50 -3.47
CA SER A 2 19.03 59.43 -2.01
C SER A 2 19.88 58.26 -1.50
N LYS A 3 20.91 58.57 -0.71
CA LYS A 3 21.84 57.57 -0.13
C LYS A 3 21.08 56.75 0.91
N PHE A 4 20.83 55.47 0.61
CA PHE A 4 20.17 54.53 1.51
C PHE A 4 21.00 54.33 2.78
N ASN A 5 20.43 54.68 3.94
CA ASN A 5 21.13 54.70 5.23
C ASN A 5 21.32 53.28 5.81
N PHE A 6 22.30 52.53 5.29
CA PHE A 6 22.68 51.19 5.77
C PHE A 6 22.99 51.12 7.27
N ARG A 7 23.44 52.24 7.87
CA ARG A 7 23.78 52.32 9.30
C ARG A 7 22.55 52.17 10.23
N LYS A 8 21.36 52.61 9.79
CA LYS A 8 20.12 52.48 10.56
C LYS A 8 19.61 51.03 10.57
N ILE A 9 19.71 50.33 9.45
CA ILE A 9 19.22 48.94 9.31
C ILE A 9 20.10 47.99 10.14
N LYS A 10 21.42 48.17 10.12
CA LYS A 10 22.35 47.33 10.89
C LYS A 10 22.11 47.43 12.42
N ASN A 11 21.76 48.62 12.91
CA ASN A 11 21.40 48.81 14.33
C ASN A 11 20.01 48.29 14.68
N LEU A 12 19.06 48.29 13.74
CA LEU A 12 17.74 47.69 13.92
C LEU A 12 17.82 46.15 14.01
N VAL A 13 18.59 45.52 13.13
CA VAL A 13 18.78 44.05 13.14
C VAL A 13 19.53 43.61 14.39
N LYS A 14 20.57 44.33 14.81
CA LYS A 14 21.32 44.02 16.04
C LYS A 14 20.47 44.19 17.31
N LYS A 15 19.52 45.14 17.34
CA LYS A 15 18.55 45.26 18.44
C LYS A 15 17.50 44.15 18.44
N LEU A 16 17.07 43.67 17.27
CA LEU A 16 16.12 42.57 17.16
C LEU A 16 16.74 41.23 17.59
N SER A 17 18.00 40.97 17.22
CA SER A 17 18.66 39.69 17.50
C SER A 17 19.07 39.51 18.97
N ILE A 18 19.20 40.60 19.73
CA ILE A 18 19.64 40.55 21.15
C ILE A 18 18.47 40.31 22.11
N ARG A 19 17.21 40.45 21.68
CA ARG A 19 16.04 40.40 22.57
C ARG A 19 15.16 39.15 22.40
N ILE A 20 15.71 38.08 21.84
CA ILE A 20 15.09 36.74 21.88
C ILE A 20 15.89 35.92 22.88
N SER A 21 15.52 36.03 24.16
CA SER A 21 15.99 35.12 25.21
C SER A 21 15.76 33.68 24.74
N ARG A 22 16.75 32.80 24.93
CA ARG A 22 16.67 31.37 24.56
C ARG A 22 15.41 30.69 25.11
N GLU A 23 14.88 31.16 26.23
CA GLU A 23 13.63 30.68 26.83
C GLU A 23 12.39 30.94 25.96
N LYS A 24 12.34 32.08 25.25
CA LYS A 24 11.19 32.44 24.39
C LYS A 24 11.19 31.72 23.04
N PHE A 25 12.31 31.10 22.66
CA PHE A 25 12.43 30.30 21.44
C PHE A 25 12.25 28.80 21.72
N LEU A 26 12.64 28.33 22.90
CA LEU A 26 12.48 26.93 23.32
C LEU A 26 11.02 26.54 23.55
N ILE A 27 10.20 27.45 24.10
CA ILE A 27 8.76 27.19 24.35
C ILE A 27 7.97 26.92 23.05
N PRO A 28 8.04 27.77 22.00
CA PRO A 28 7.34 27.47 20.75
C PRO A 28 7.92 26.27 20.02
N LEU A 29 9.23 26.00 20.15
CA LEU A 29 9.87 24.84 19.54
C LEU A 29 9.44 23.52 20.20
N THR A 30 9.32 23.49 21.53
CA THR A 30 8.82 22.32 22.28
C THR A 30 7.32 22.09 22.06
N LEU A 31 6.53 23.15 21.96
CA LEU A 31 5.12 23.05 21.55
C LEU A 31 4.98 22.48 20.14
N LEU A 32 5.83 22.90 19.19
CA LEU A 32 5.83 22.40 17.82
C LEU A 32 6.21 20.92 17.76
N THR A 33 7.23 20.48 18.52
CA THR A 33 7.63 19.07 18.56
C THR A 33 6.57 18.18 19.21
N ILE A 34 5.91 18.64 20.28
CA ILE A 34 4.77 17.92 20.89
C ILE A 34 3.59 17.84 19.92
N PHE A 35 3.28 18.91 19.20
CA PHE A 35 2.24 18.91 18.18
C PHE A 35 2.54 17.92 17.05
N LEU A 36 3.77 17.92 16.54
CA LEU A 36 4.21 16.95 15.53
C LEU A 36 4.10 15.49 16.04
N LEU A 37 4.46 15.25 17.29
CA LEU A 37 4.35 13.91 17.91
C LEU A 37 2.90 13.47 18.12
N LEU A 38 1.99 14.40 18.43
CA LEU A 38 0.56 14.12 18.54
C LEU A 38 -0.08 13.85 17.16
N VAL A 39 0.37 14.55 16.11
CA VAL A 39 -0.09 14.32 14.73
C VAL A 39 0.35 12.95 14.20
N THR A 40 1.55 12.46 14.52
CA THR A 40 2.00 11.13 14.10
C THR A 40 1.25 10.00 14.80
N ILE A 41 0.92 10.15 16.09
CA ILE A 41 0.09 9.17 16.82
C ILE A 41 -1.34 9.19 16.27
N SER A 42 -1.91 10.37 15.99
CA SER A 42 -3.26 10.51 15.44
C SER A 42 -3.39 9.92 14.03
N LEU A 43 -2.36 10.02 13.18
CA LEU A 43 -2.32 9.31 11.89
C LEU A 43 -2.22 7.78 12.07
N SER A 44 -1.50 7.31 13.09
CA SER A 44 -1.31 5.87 13.32
C SER A 44 -2.55 5.17 13.89
N THR A 45 -3.45 5.90 14.56
CA THR A 45 -4.66 5.33 15.17
C THR A 45 -5.94 5.51 14.33
N SER A 46 -5.87 6.21 13.19
CA SER A 46 -7.02 6.42 12.31
C SER A 46 -7.14 5.35 11.21
N GLN A 47 -6.50 4.20 11.38
CA GLN A 47 -6.88 3.00 10.66
C GLN A 47 -8.04 2.37 11.42
N LYS A 48 -9.26 2.81 11.09
CA LYS A 48 -10.46 2.01 11.42
C LYS A 48 -10.17 0.57 10.99
N PRO A 49 -10.41 -0.45 11.84
CA PRO A 49 -10.28 -1.82 11.40
C PRO A 49 -11.17 -1.98 10.17
N LYS A 50 -10.55 -2.12 9.00
CA LYS A 50 -11.27 -2.42 7.77
C LYS A 50 -11.92 -3.76 8.07
N THR A 51 -13.26 -3.84 8.04
CA THR A 51 -13.94 -5.12 8.11
C THR A 51 -13.49 -5.89 6.87
N LEU A 52 -12.46 -6.72 7.02
CA LEU A 52 -11.87 -7.46 5.92
C LEU A 52 -12.94 -8.39 5.36
N THR A 53 -13.29 -8.17 4.09
CA THR A 53 -14.11 -9.12 3.36
C THR A 53 -13.37 -10.46 3.27
N ASN A 54 -14.09 -11.56 3.00
CA ASN A 54 -13.41 -12.84 2.78
C ASN A 54 -12.40 -12.71 1.62
N GLU A 55 -12.69 -11.91 0.60
CA GLU A 55 -11.78 -11.62 -0.51
C GLU A 55 -10.49 -10.91 -0.05
N ASP A 56 -10.61 -9.88 0.81
CA ASP A 56 -9.43 -9.19 1.36
C ASP A 56 -8.54 -10.17 2.16
N LYS A 57 -9.14 -11.07 2.95
CA LYS A 57 -8.38 -12.09 3.71
C LYS A 57 -7.65 -13.06 2.81
N ILE A 58 -8.26 -13.47 1.70
CA ILE A 58 -7.62 -14.34 0.71
C ILE A 58 -6.43 -13.61 0.07
N ILE A 59 -6.59 -12.33 -0.27
CA ILE A 59 -5.50 -11.52 -0.84
C ILE A 59 -4.35 -11.41 0.15
N GLU A 60 -4.62 -11.08 1.42
CA GLU A 60 -3.59 -11.01 2.47
C GLU A 60 -2.85 -12.34 2.65
N ARG A 61 -3.57 -13.47 2.59
CA ARG A 61 -2.97 -14.81 2.66
C ARG A 61 -2.09 -15.10 1.46
N VAL A 62 -2.61 -14.87 0.26
CA VAL A 62 -1.90 -15.14 -1.00
C VAL A 62 -0.64 -14.27 -1.14
N GLN A 63 -0.65 -13.04 -0.63
CA GLN A 63 0.53 -12.16 -0.61
C GLN A 63 1.68 -12.65 0.29
N GLN A 64 1.45 -13.62 1.18
CA GLN A 64 2.49 -14.22 2.02
C GLN A 64 3.35 -15.26 1.27
N PHE A 65 2.88 -15.72 0.10
CA PHE A 65 3.59 -16.71 -0.70
C PHE A 65 4.73 -16.07 -1.49
N GLU A 66 5.84 -16.79 -1.60
CA GLU A 66 7.07 -16.29 -2.23
C GLU A 66 6.83 -15.89 -3.69
N GLU A 67 6.02 -16.67 -4.41
CA GLU A 67 5.65 -16.48 -5.81
C GLU A 67 4.95 -15.14 -6.08
N VAL A 68 4.32 -14.55 -5.05
CA VAL A 68 3.51 -13.33 -5.15
C VAL A 68 4.28 -12.09 -4.72
N THR A 69 5.45 -12.26 -4.10
CA THR A 69 6.22 -11.16 -3.49
C THR A 69 6.51 -10.01 -4.46
N GLN A 70 6.74 -10.32 -5.74
CA GLN A 70 7.02 -9.33 -6.78
C GLN A 70 5.78 -8.54 -7.23
N PHE A 71 4.57 -9.04 -6.94
CA PHE A 71 3.31 -8.48 -7.39
C PHE A 71 2.45 -7.93 -6.24
N LYS A 72 2.96 -7.97 -5.00
CA LYS A 72 2.21 -7.59 -3.78
C LYS A 72 1.66 -6.15 -3.80
N ASP A 73 2.33 -5.25 -4.51
CA ASP A 73 1.96 -3.84 -4.60
C ASP A 73 0.96 -3.57 -5.74
N LEU A 74 0.60 -4.59 -6.53
CA LEU A 74 -0.39 -4.49 -7.60
C LEU A 74 -1.82 -4.70 -7.08
N PRO A 75 -2.83 -4.11 -7.73
CA PRO A 75 -4.22 -4.38 -7.41
C PRO A 75 -4.55 -5.85 -7.68
N ALA A 76 -5.02 -6.53 -6.64
CA ALA A 76 -5.49 -7.91 -6.73
C ALA A 76 -6.98 -7.94 -7.12
N GLN A 77 -7.33 -8.90 -7.98
CA GLN A 77 -8.71 -9.28 -8.26
C GLN A 77 -8.89 -10.71 -7.79
N THR A 78 -9.91 -10.96 -6.98
CA THR A 78 -10.21 -12.28 -6.43
C THR A 78 -11.60 -12.71 -6.87
N ARG A 79 -11.75 -13.96 -7.29
CA ARG A 79 -13.03 -14.56 -7.64
C ARG A 79 -13.12 -15.98 -7.09
N LEU A 80 -14.20 -16.28 -6.40
CA LEU A 80 -14.52 -17.65 -5.99
C LEU A 80 -15.10 -18.43 -7.18
N LEU A 81 -14.50 -19.58 -7.48
CA LEU A 81 -14.96 -20.53 -8.50
C LEU A 81 -15.55 -21.75 -7.80
N GLY A 82 -16.82 -22.02 -8.05
CA GLY A 82 -17.46 -23.27 -7.64
C GLY A 82 -17.18 -24.41 -8.63
N GLN A 83 -17.43 -25.65 -8.19
CA GLN A 83 -17.16 -26.86 -8.98
C GLN A 83 -17.70 -26.82 -10.41
N LYS A 84 -18.95 -26.36 -10.60
CA LYS A 84 -19.55 -26.28 -11.94
C LYS A 84 -18.82 -25.28 -12.85
N GLU A 85 -18.39 -24.14 -12.31
CA GLU A 85 -17.63 -23.15 -13.08
C GLU A 85 -16.24 -23.68 -13.45
N ILE A 86 -15.59 -24.40 -12.53
CA ILE A 86 -14.31 -25.07 -12.78
C ILE A 86 -14.45 -26.09 -13.92
N GLU A 87 -15.48 -26.93 -13.89
CA GLU A 87 -15.75 -27.93 -14.94
C GLU A 87 -16.02 -27.29 -16.31
N GLU A 88 -16.78 -26.19 -16.35
CA GLU A 88 -17.04 -25.44 -17.58
C GLU A 88 -15.76 -24.80 -18.12
N ARG A 89 -14.96 -24.15 -17.27
CA ARG A 89 -13.69 -23.55 -17.67
C ARG A 89 -12.64 -24.58 -18.06
N ALA A 90 -12.61 -25.76 -17.44
CA ALA A 90 -11.70 -26.84 -17.78
C ALA A 90 -11.89 -27.37 -19.20
N LYS A 91 -13.09 -27.24 -19.78
CA LYS A 91 -13.34 -27.58 -21.20
C LYS A 91 -12.63 -26.63 -22.16
N ASN A 92 -12.56 -25.34 -21.80
CA ASN A 92 -11.98 -24.29 -22.64
C ASN A 92 -10.49 -24.08 -22.36
N PHE A 93 -10.08 -24.21 -21.10
CA PHE A 93 -8.72 -23.97 -20.61
C PHE A 93 -8.25 -25.13 -19.73
N PRO A 94 -8.12 -26.35 -20.27
CA PRO A 94 -7.78 -27.54 -19.49
C PRO A 94 -6.42 -27.43 -18.79
N LEU A 95 -5.45 -26.73 -19.37
CA LEU A 95 -4.13 -26.53 -18.75
C LEU A 95 -4.21 -25.76 -17.42
N ILE A 96 -5.26 -24.95 -17.25
CA ILE A 96 -5.46 -24.12 -16.08
C ILE A 96 -6.36 -24.83 -15.06
N TYR A 97 -7.50 -25.38 -15.49
CA TYR A 97 -8.55 -25.83 -14.56
C TYR A 97 -8.75 -27.34 -14.48
N LYS A 98 -8.05 -28.15 -15.29
CA LYS A 98 -8.22 -29.60 -15.24
C LYS A 98 -7.74 -30.15 -13.90
N ASP A 99 -8.45 -31.17 -13.42
CA ASP A 99 -8.19 -31.90 -12.18
C ASP A 99 -8.28 -31.04 -10.91
N LEU A 100 -8.90 -29.86 -11.01
CA LEU A 100 -9.27 -29.05 -9.85
C LEU A 100 -10.65 -29.46 -9.33
N SER A 101 -10.79 -29.46 -8.02
CA SER A 101 -12.05 -29.81 -7.36
C SER A 101 -12.32 -28.92 -6.16
N GLY A 102 -13.60 -28.64 -5.91
CA GLY A 102 -14.05 -27.88 -4.74
C GLY A 102 -14.21 -26.39 -5.02
N GLU A 103 -14.07 -25.60 -3.96
CA GLU A 103 -14.16 -24.14 -3.99
C GLU A 103 -12.76 -23.55 -4.12
N ILE A 104 -12.45 -22.99 -5.30
CA ILE A 104 -11.11 -22.47 -5.61
C ILE A 104 -11.19 -20.97 -5.82
N TYR A 105 -10.26 -20.24 -5.23
CA TYR A 105 -10.10 -18.80 -5.47
C TYR A 105 -9.16 -18.57 -6.66
N GLU A 106 -9.68 -17.90 -7.67
CA GLU A 106 -8.90 -17.33 -8.75
C GLU A 106 -8.43 -15.94 -8.32
N VAL A 107 -7.11 -15.76 -8.14
CA VAL A 107 -6.51 -14.51 -7.72
C VAL A 107 -5.59 -13.99 -8.82
N ARG A 108 -5.80 -12.76 -9.23
CA ARG A 108 -5.07 -12.11 -10.31
C ARG A 108 -4.43 -10.82 -9.84
N PHE A 109 -3.12 -10.70 -10.03
CA PHE A 109 -2.40 -9.44 -9.90
C PHE A 109 -1.94 -9.04 -11.31
N SER A 110 -2.35 -7.89 -11.82
CA SER A 110 -2.04 -7.48 -13.19
C SER A 110 -1.69 -6.01 -13.29
N SER A 111 -0.69 -5.71 -14.11
CA SER A 111 -0.27 -4.37 -14.51
C SER A 111 -0.10 -4.31 -16.05
N GLN A 112 0.32 -3.15 -16.56
CA GLN A 112 0.68 -2.98 -17.96
C GLN A 112 1.97 -3.70 -18.36
N GLU A 113 2.78 -4.14 -17.39
CA GLU A 113 4.06 -4.83 -17.60
C GLU A 113 3.94 -6.36 -17.50
N GLY A 114 2.74 -6.84 -17.18
CA GLY A 114 2.46 -8.26 -16.97
C GLY A 114 1.77 -8.49 -15.63
N GLY A 115 1.87 -9.71 -15.11
CA GLY A 115 1.24 -10.06 -13.85
C GLY A 115 1.31 -11.54 -13.53
N ILE A 116 0.45 -11.97 -12.62
CA ILE A 116 0.36 -13.35 -12.17
C ILE A 116 -1.12 -13.73 -11.93
N LEU A 117 -1.47 -14.93 -12.34
CA LEU A 117 -2.74 -15.60 -12.05
C LEU A 117 -2.45 -16.81 -11.17
N LEU A 118 -3.21 -16.93 -10.08
CA LEU A 118 -3.05 -17.95 -9.06
C LEU A 118 -4.38 -18.64 -8.85
N LEU A 119 -4.34 -19.96 -8.66
CA LEU A 119 -5.47 -20.74 -8.20
C LEU A 119 -5.17 -21.20 -6.79
N TYR A 120 -5.89 -20.66 -5.82
CA TYR A 120 -5.68 -20.88 -4.40
C TYR A 120 -6.83 -21.69 -3.79
N ASP A 121 -6.48 -22.75 -3.07
CA ASP A 121 -7.43 -23.53 -2.28
C ASP A 121 -7.38 -23.08 -0.82
N ALA A 122 -8.47 -22.49 -0.34
CA ALA A 122 -8.58 -22.00 1.03
C ALA A 122 -8.72 -23.13 2.06
N ALA A 123 -9.18 -24.32 1.68
CA ALA A 123 -9.33 -25.45 2.59
C ALA A 123 -7.98 -26.09 2.93
N SER A 124 -7.07 -26.15 1.96
CA SER A 124 -5.72 -26.70 2.14
C SER A 124 -4.63 -25.64 2.36
N ASP A 125 -4.99 -24.35 2.30
CA ASP A 125 -4.10 -23.19 2.40
C ASP A 125 -2.91 -23.28 1.43
N LYS A 126 -3.21 -23.60 0.16
CA LYS A 126 -2.19 -23.87 -0.87
C LYS A 126 -2.52 -23.20 -2.19
N ILE A 127 -1.47 -22.72 -2.85
CA ILE A 127 -1.50 -22.39 -4.26
C ILE A 127 -1.45 -23.71 -5.06
N LEU A 128 -2.49 -23.98 -5.82
CA LEU A 128 -2.58 -25.16 -6.68
C LEU A 128 -1.85 -24.96 -7.99
N ARG A 129 -1.94 -23.75 -8.57
CA ARG A 129 -1.30 -23.40 -9.85
C ARG A 129 -0.97 -21.91 -9.90
N THR A 130 0.09 -21.60 -10.65
CA THR A 130 0.58 -20.25 -10.88
C THR A 130 0.87 -20.05 -12.36
N PHE A 131 0.44 -18.93 -12.92
CA PHE A 131 0.67 -18.57 -14.31
C PHE A 131 1.13 -17.12 -14.38
N ASN A 132 2.28 -16.89 -15.01
CA ASN A 132 2.71 -15.55 -15.33
C ASN A 132 1.88 -15.01 -16.49
N LEU A 133 1.31 -13.83 -16.30
CA LEU A 133 0.59 -13.09 -17.31
C LEU A 133 1.63 -12.27 -18.07
N LEU A 134 1.85 -12.62 -19.33
CA LEU A 134 2.74 -11.87 -20.19
C LEU A 134 2.15 -10.49 -20.48
N GLN A 135 3.04 -9.53 -20.70
CA GLN A 135 2.72 -8.22 -21.21
C GLN A 135 1.96 -8.40 -22.53
N TRP A 136 0.73 -7.90 -22.60
CA TRP A 136 0.00 -7.83 -23.86
C TRP A 136 0.31 -6.46 -24.44
N ASP A 137 1.33 -6.39 -25.31
CA ASP A 137 1.51 -5.21 -26.16
C ASP A 137 0.19 -5.02 -26.94
N GLN A 138 -0.46 -3.88 -26.72
CA GLN A 138 -1.67 -3.47 -27.43
C GLN A 138 -1.35 -3.06 -28.86
#